data_AF-A0A949ILJ4-F1
#
_entry.id   AF-A0A949ILJ4-F1
#
_cell.length_a   1.000
_cell.length_b   1.000
_cell.length_c   1.000
_cell.angle_alpha   90.00
_cell.angle_beta   90.00
_cell.angle_gamma   90.00
#
_symmetry.space_group_name_H-M   'P 1'
#
loop_
_entity.id
_entity.type
_entity.pdbx_description
1 polymer ?
#
loop_
_entity_poly.entity_id
_entity_poly.type
_entity_poly.pdbx_seq_one_letter_code
_entity_poly.pdbx_strand_id
1 'polypeptide(L)'
;MSTEHFRPANHHDALVQHTAHDIEHRFQHGENLHHVLKDEIHQLRNHEYSHGHFNGQNFKHDLKKLEHKLQADHILPHIHIHTSGKHAGSIDSIGRLPVHKSAISHADGGKIGQPSRLSDRPAAASAAHGAVGELLKTPHKPGRETTAAAKPDAPPEAGDGSAAHVTAPGGGGLSKLKDAIDKARAAGRPLNMVQIGDSHIAAGIETSALANGLSKRFGVPVDYKNDGINGAHSGDALTNPGFFLKDIDKKTDLVVVSFGSNDATVQAGKAYRQDYEKLLSDIRTKAPNATLVMVGPTDGAYWGHPGKELAGLDSVTREQRAAAATVPDSDYFDIRAKLGTINQMRSHGWMDDSNLHFTKGGYQVIGDSIAQFIKDKAR
;
A
#
# COMPACT_ATOMS: atom_id res chain seq x y z
N MET A 1 33.88 -22.91 -32.64
CA MET A 1 32.56 -23.23 -32.07
C MET A 1 32.06 -21.97 -31.38
N SER A 2 31.11 -21.29 -32.00
CA SER A 2 30.48 -20.06 -31.48
C SER A 2 29.45 -20.47 -30.43
N THR A 3 29.58 -19.99 -29.19
CA THR A 3 28.56 -20.12 -28.15
C THR A 3 27.45 -19.12 -28.42
N GLU A 4 26.41 -19.54 -29.14
CA GLU A 4 25.14 -18.82 -29.19
C GLU A 4 24.62 -18.64 -27.77
N HIS A 5 24.57 -17.39 -27.32
CA HIS A 5 23.83 -17.03 -26.12
C HIS A 5 22.35 -17.21 -26.41
N PHE A 6 21.76 -18.23 -25.79
CA PHE A 6 20.32 -18.45 -25.74
C PHE A 6 19.69 -17.20 -25.10
N ARG A 7 19.15 -16.30 -25.92
CA ARG A 7 18.32 -15.19 -25.44
C ARG A 7 17.05 -15.82 -24.87
N PRO A 8 16.71 -15.59 -23.59
CA PRO A 8 15.46 -16.09 -23.04
C PRO A 8 14.28 -15.50 -23.82
N ALA A 9 13.16 -16.21 -23.80
CA ALA A 9 11.88 -15.74 -24.32
C ALA A 9 11.61 -14.28 -23.93
N ASN A 10 10.94 -13.52 -24.79
CA ASN A 10 10.70 -12.08 -24.60
C ASN A 10 10.21 -11.83 -23.16
N HIS A 11 10.95 -11.03 -22.39
CA HIS A 11 10.67 -10.72 -20.99
C HIS A 11 9.20 -10.30 -20.74
N HIS A 12 8.60 -9.59 -21.70
CA HIS A 12 7.18 -9.22 -21.70
C HIS A 12 6.22 -10.42 -21.72
N ASP A 13 6.54 -11.48 -22.45
CA ASP A 13 5.69 -12.68 -22.53
C ASP A 13 5.69 -13.43 -21.19
N ALA A 14 6.86 -13.51 -20.54
CA ALA A 14 6.97 -14.12 -19.20
C ALA A 14 6.20 -13.31 -18.15
N LEU A 15 6.27 -11.98 -18.22
CA LEU A 15 5.54 -11.09 -17.33
C LEU A 15 4.02 -11.23 -17.51
N VAL A 16 3.52 -11.22 -18.74
CA VAL A 16 2.09 -11.42 -19.02
C VAL A 16 1.61 -12.80 -18.53
N GLN A 17 2.43 -13.83 -18.71
CA GLN A 17 2.12 -15.17 -18.19
C GLN A 17 2.03 -15.20 -16.66
N HIS A 18 2.97 -14.55 -15.98
CA HIS A 18 2.96 -14.43 -14.52
C HIS A 18 1.71 -13.68 -14.05
N THR A 19 1.42 -12.52 -14.64
CA THR A 19 0.21 -11.73 -14.32
C THR A 19 -1.07 -12.53 -14.55
N ALA A 20 -1.17 -13.31 -15.62
CA ALA A 20 -2.33 -14.17 -15.87
C ALA A 20 -2.48 -15.25 -14.78
N HIS A 21 -1.37 -15.86 -14.37
CA HIS A 21 -1.34 -16.88 -13.31
C HIS A 21 -1.78 -16.29 -11.96
N ASP A 22 -1.32 -15.09 -11.60
CA ASP A 22 -1.71 -14.43 -10.36
C ASP A 22 -3.20 -14.07 -10.33
N ILE A 23 -3.74 -13.59 -11.46
CA ILE A 23 -5.17 -13.32 -11.60
C ILE A 23 -5.98 -14.59 -11.38
N GLU A 24 -5.59 -15.69 -12.04
CA GLU A 24 -6.25 -16.99 -11.89
C GLU A 24 -6.21 -17.47 -10.44
N HIS A 25 -5.03 -17.48 -9.83
CA HIS A 25 -4.82 -17.93 -8.47
C HIS A 25 -5.69 -17.14 -7.49
N ARG A 26 -5.62 -15.80 -7.51
CA ARG A 26 -6.39 -14.94 -6.60
C ARG A 26 -7.90 -15.08 -6.82
N PHE A 27 -8.34 -15.22 -8.07
CA PHE A 27 -9.75 -15.44 -8.39
C PHE A 27 -10.27 -16.81 -7.89
N GLN A 28 -9.48 -17.89 -8.05
CA GLN A 28 -9.82 -19.22 -7.52
C GLN A 28 -9.93 -19.24 -5.99
N HIS A 29 -9.19 -18.36 -5.30
CA HIS A 29 -9.25 -18.18 -3.85
C HIS A 29 -10.39 -17.23 -3.39
N GLY A 30 -11.28 -16.84 -4.30
CA GLY A 30 -12.49 -16.09 -3.98
C GLY A 30 -12.31 -14.58 -3.85
N GLU A 31 -11.16 -14.04 -4.27
CA GLU A 31 -10.97 -12.59 -4.31
C GLU A 31 -11.90 -11.93 -5.35
N ASN A 32 -12.26 -10.67 -5.09
CA ASN A 32 -13.10 -9.91 -6.01
C ASN A 32 -12.34 -9.65 -7.31
N LEU A 33 -12.84 -10.20 -8.41
CA LEU A 33 -12.22 -10.13 -9.73
C LEU A 33 -11.86 -8.70 -10.18
N HIS A 34 -12.69 -7.71 -9.87
CA HIS A 34 -12.43 -6.33 -10.28
C HIS A 34 -11.19 -5.76 -9.57
N HIS A 35 -11.02 -6.06 -8.28
CA HIS A 35 -9.83 -5.66 -7.53
C HIS A 35 -8.59 -6.40 -8.01
N VAL A 36 -8.67 -7.72 -8.19
CA VAL A 36 -7.55 -8.53 -8.70
C VAL A 36 -7.06 -7.99 -10.05
N LEU A 37 -7.97 -7.78 -11.02
CA LEU A 37 -7.59 -7.25 -12.32
C LEU A 37 -6.97 -5.85 -12.23
N LYS A 38 -7.52 -4.97 -11.39
CA LYS A 38 -6.99 -3.62 -11.22
C LYS A 38 -5.60 -3.62 -10.62
N ASP A 39 -5.36 -4.44 -9.59
CA ASP A 39 -4.07 -4.56 -8.93
C ASP A 39 -3.02 -5.13 -9.89
N GLU A 40 -3.34 -6.22 -10.59
CA GLU A 40 -2.41 -6.92 -11.47
C GLU A 40 -2.07 -6.12 -12.73
N ILE A 41 -3.06 -5.42 -13.31
CA ILE A 41 -2.81 -4.47 -14.41
C ILE A 41 -1.94 -3.30 -13.94
N HIS A 42 -2.14 -2.83 -12.71
CA HIS A 42 -1.31 -1.78 -12.13
C HIS A 42 0.13 -2.28 -11.89
N GLN A 43 0.33 -3.51 -11.44
CA GLN A 43 1.66 -4.13 -11.32
C GLN A 43 2.35 -4.28 -12.67
N LEU A 44 1.64 -4.81 -13.68
CA LEU A 44 2.13 -4.93 -15.06
C LEU A 44 2.60 -3.56 -15.60
N ARG A 45 1.81 -2.52 -15.33
CA ARG A 45 2.16 -1.14 -15.70
C ARG A 45 3.41 -0.64 -14.98
N ASN A 46 3.51 -0.89 -13.68
CA ASN A 46 4.64 -0.43 -12.88
C ASN A 46 5.94 -1.15 -13.25
N HIS A 47 5.86 -2.41 -13.70
CA HIS A 47 7.00 -3.13 -14.26
C HIS A 47 7.51 -2.50 -15.57
N GLU A 48 6.63 -2.05 -16.46
CA GLU A 48 7.03 -1.27 -17.64
C GLU A 48 7.71 0.06 -17.24
N TYR A 49 7.25 0.70 -16.17
CA TYR A 49 7.86 1.92 -15.64
C TYR A 49 9.26 1.68 -15.06
N SER A 50 9.45 0.62 -14.28
CA SER A 50 10.72 0.34 -13.60
C SER A 50 11.88 0.01 -14.57
N HIS A 51 11.57 -0.35 -15.81
CA HIS A 51 12.57 -0.61 -16.86
C HIS A 51 12.91 0.63 -17.71
N GLY A 52 12.53 1.83 -17.26
CA GLY A 52 12.96 3.12 -17.84
C GLY A 52 12.36 3.44 -19.22
N HIS A 53 11.44 2.61 -19.71
CA HIS A 53 10.84 2.73 -21.03
C HIS A 53 9.35 2.44 -20.98
N PHE A 54 8.60 3.18 -20.15
CA PHE A 54 7.14 3.10 -20.26
C PHE A 54 6.71 3.55 -21.66
N ASN A 55 6.48 2.57 -22.51
CA ASN A 55 5.98 2.76 -23.85
C ASN A 55 4.51 2.36 -23.81
N GLY A 56 3.62 3.35 -23.89
CA GLY A 56 2.18 3.11 -23.89
C GLY A 56 1.71 2.14 -24.99
N GLN A 57 2.51 1.92 -26.04
CA GLN A 57 2.23 0.87 -27.05
C GLN A 57 2.58 -0.53 -26.55
N ASN A 58 3.71 -0.71 -25.87
CA ASN A 58 4.10 -1.99 -25.28
C ASN A 58 3.10 -2.40 -24.20
N PHE A 59 2.75 -1.48 -23.31
CA PHE A 59 1.74 -1.75 -22.28
C PHE A 59 0.37 -2.13 -22.87
N LYS A 60 -0.08 -1.42 -23.93
CA LYS A 60 -1.32 -1.80 -24.65
C LYS A 60 -1.23 -3.18 -25.29
N HIS A 61 -0.07 -3.52 -25.84
CA HIS A 61 0.20 -4.85 -26.42
C HIS A 61 0.15 -5.94 -25.35
N ASP A 62 0.78 -5.71 -24.20
CA ASP A 62 0.81 -6.67 -23.10
C ASP A 62 -0.57 -6.83 -22.44
N LEU A 63 -1.38 -5.76 -22.34
CA LEU A 63 -2.78 -5.88 -21.92
C LEU A 63 -3.63 -6.71 -22.89
N LYS A 64 -3.40 -6.59 -24.20
CA LYS A 64 -4.09 -7.45 -25.18
C LYS A 64 -3.64 -8.90 -25.07
N LYS A 65 -2.35 -9.16 -24.86
CA LYS A 65 -1.87 -10.53 -24.59
C LYS A 65 -2.47 -11.10 -23.32
N LEU A 66 -2.57 -10.30 -22.26
CA LEU A 66 -3.20 -10.69 -21.00
C LEU A 66 -4.68 -11.03 -21.23
N GLU A 67 -5.42 -10.18 -21.94
CA GLU A 67 -6.82 -10.47 -22.32
C GLU A 67 -6.94 -11.79 -23.08
N HIS A 68 -6.14 -11.99 -24.14
CA HIS A 68 -6.16 -13.23 -24.91
C HIS A 68 -5.79 -14.46 -24.08
N LYS A 69 -4.83 -14.33 -23.15
CA LYS A 69 -4.39 -15.43 -22.28
C LYS A 69 -5.50 -15.82 -21.30
N LEU A 70 -6.11 -14.84 -20.63
CA LEU A 70 -7.25 -15.06 -19.74
C LEU A 70 -8.45 -15.69 -20.45
N GLN A 71 -8.67 -15.36 -21.72
CA GLN A 71 -9.70 -15.97 -22.56
C GLN A 71 -9.34 -17.41 -22.97
N ALA A 72 -8.10 -17.63 -23.44
CA ALA A 72 -7.62 -18.93 -23.92
C ALA A 72 -7.55 -19.99 -22.82
N ASP A 73 -7.17 -19.60 -21.61
CA ASP A 73 -7.13 -20.49 -20.45
C ASP A 73 -8.50 -20.66 -19.79
N HIS A 74 -9.56 -20.10 -20.38
CA HIS A 74 -10.93 -20.10 -19.87
C HIS A 74 -11.10 -19.51 -18.45
N ILE A 75 -10.12 -18.72 -17.98
CA ILE A 75 -10.18 -18.02 -16.70
C ILE A 75 -11.29 -16.96 -16.76
N LEU A 76 -11.30 -16.16 -17.84
CA LEU A 76 -12.30 -15.12 -18.11
C LEU A 76 -12.62 -15.07 -19.61
N PRO A 77 -13.45 -16.00 -20.13
CA PRO A 77 -13.65 -16.20 -21.57
C PRO A 77 -14.27 -15.01 -22.32
N HIS A 78 -14.77 -14.01 -21.59
CA HIS A 78 -15.48 -12.85 -22.13
C HIS A 78 -14.96 -11.51 -21.59
N ILE A 79 -13.75 -11.48 -21.00
CA ILE A 79 -13.17 -10.22 -20.56
C ILE A 79 -12.74 -9.38 -21.76
N HIS A 80 -13.01 -8.09 -21.68
CA HIS A 80 -12.43 -7.06 -22.54
C HIS A 80 -11.78 -5.99 -21.67
N ILE A 81 -10.49 -5.74 -21.87
CA ILE A 81 -9.72 -4.75 -21.12
C ILE A 81 -9.65 -3.47 -21.97
N HIS A 82 -10.50 -2.50 -21.66
CA HIS A 82 -10.50 -1.22 -22.35
C HIS A 82 -9.53 -0.23 -21.71
N THR A 83 -8.60 0.30 -22.51
CA THR A 83 -7.81 1.49 -22.17
C THR A 83 -8.34 2.67 -22.99
N SER A 84 -8.95 3.68 -22.37
CA SER A 84 -9.27 4.94 -23.06
C SER A 84 -8.46 6.10 -22.47
N GLY A 85 -8.18 7.12 -23.29
CA GLY A 85 -7.51 8.34 -22.87
C GLY A 85 -6.12 8.58 -23.48
N LYS A 86 -5.73 9.87 -23.51
CA LYS A 86 -4.37 10.37 -23.87
C LYS A 86 -3.29 9.95 -22.85
N HIS A 87 -3.70 9.37 -21.73
CA HIS A 87 -2.82 8.75 -20.75
C HIS A 87 -3.02 7.23 -20.86
N ALA A 88 -2.05 6.53 -21.44
CA ALA A 88 -2.05 5.08 -21.43
C ALA A 88 -2.01 4.59 -19.97
N GLY A 89 -3.10 4.04 -19.43
CA GLY A 89 -3.06 3.42 -18.10
C GLY A 89 -4.28 3.50 -17.18
N SER A 90 -5.45 3.97 -17.63
CA SER A 90 -6.71 3.84 -16.87
C SER A 90 -7.54 2.66 -17.40
N ILE A 91 -8.02 1.79 -16.50
CA ILE A 91 -9.09 0.84 -16.81
C ILE A 91 -10.40 1.59 -16.60
N ASP A 92 -11.06 1.95 -17.69
CA ASP A 92 -12.27 2.78 -17.58
C ASP A 92 -13.51 1.93 -17.35
N SER A 93 -13.51 0.69 -17.84
CA SER A 93 -14.58 -0.27 -17.58
C SER A 93 -14.09 -1.69 -17.83
N ILE A 94 -14.63 -2.63 -17.06
CA ILE A 94 -14.58 -4.05 -17.34
C ILE A 94 -15.99 -4.43 -17.77
N GLY A 95 -16.19 -4.66 -19.07
CA GLY A 95 -17.50 -5.08 -19.56
C GLY A 95 -17.88 -6.45 -18.99
N ARG A 96 -19.04 -6.55 -18.34
CA ARG A 96 -19.76 -7.81 -18.10
C ARG A 96 -21.19 -7.68 -18.60
N LEU A 97 -21.67 -8.66 -19.37
CA LEU A 97 -23.07 -8.78 -19.81
C LEU A 97 -23.50 -10.25 -19.92
N PRO A 98 -24.82 -10.50 -20.01
CA PRO A 98 -25.70 -10.81 -18.89
C PRO A 98 -25.52 -12.24 -18.38
N VAL A 99 -25.89 -12.48 -17.12
CA VAL A 99 -26.00 -13.83 -16.56
C VAL A 99 -27.04 -14.59 -17.39
N HIS A 100 -26.59 -15.48 -18.28
CA HIS A 100 -27.48 -16.51 -18.80
C HIS A 100 -27.86 -17.39 -17.60
N LYS A 101 -29.13 -17.34 -17.20
CA LYS A 101 -29.72 -18.36 -16.34
C LYS A 101 -29.59 -19.68 -17.07
N SER A 102 -28.55 -20.45 -16.78
CA SER A 102 -28.48 -21.85 -17.15
C SER A 102 -29.59 -22.57 -16.39
N ALA A 103 -30.50 -23.14 -17.17
CA ALA A 103 -31.56 -24.00 -16.70
C ALA A 103 -30.91 -25.23 -16.02
N ILE A 104 -31.12 -25.35 -14.71
CA ILE A 104 -31.07 -26.64 -14.04
C ILE A 104 -32.38 -27.34 -14.42
N SER A 105 -32.31 -28.34 -15.29
CA SER A 105 -33.40 -29.27 -15.50
C SER A 105 -33.58 -30.13 -14.25
N HIS A 106 -34.72 -30.00 -13.58
CA HIS A 106 -35.27 -31.05 -12.75
C HIS A 106 -36.30 -31.81 -13.58
N ALA A 107 -36.09 -33.12 -13.69
CA ALA A 107 -37.10 -34.08 -14.10
C ALA A 107 -37.75 -34.67 -12.84
N ASP A 108 -39.10 -34.75 -12.91
CA ASP A 108 -40.04 -35.50 -12.07
C ASP A 108 -40.06 -35.22 -10.56
N GLY A 109 -41.21 -35.00 -9.91
CA GLY A 109 -42.60 -35.19 -10.30
C GLY A 109 -43.38 -35.42 -8.99
N GLY A 110 -44.30 -34.54 -8.63
CA GLY A 110 -45.02 -34.67 -7.35
C GLY A 110 -46.11 -33.62 -7.15
N LYS A 111 -47.36 -34.11 -7.15
CA LYS A 111 -48.65 -33.40 -7.22
C LYS A 111 -48.93 -32.38 -6.09
N ILE A 112 -49.48 -31.23 -6.52
CA ILE A 112 -50.72 -30.54 -6.12
C ILE A 112 -51.19 -30.66 -4.64
N GLY A 113 -51.30 -29.50 -3.97
CA GLY A 113 -52.16 -29.27 -2.80
C GLY A 113 -52.11 -27.80 -2.31
N GLN A 114 -53.27 -27.15 -2.23
CA GLN A 114 -53.50 -25.71 -1.98
C GLN A 114 -53.17 -25.20 -0.55
N PRO A 115 -53.17 -23.86 -0.32
CA PRO A 115 -52.65 -23.23 0.90
C PRO A 115 -53.72 -22.99 1.97
N SER A 116 -53.35 -23.12 3.24
CA SER A 116 -54.11 -22.60 4.36
C SER A 116 -53.22 -21.86 5.36
N ARG A 117 -53.72 -20.68 5.73
CA ARG A 117 -53.20 -19.68 6.66
C ARG A 117 -53.22 -20.15 8.12
N LEU A 118 -52.62 -19.30 8.98
CA LEU A 118 -52.80 -19.17 10.44
C LEU A 118 -52.12 -20.28 11.26
N SER A 119 -51.54 -20.06 12.43
CA SER A 119 -51.26 -18.88 13.26
C SER A 119 -50.37 -19.34 14.43
N ASP A 120 -49.84 -18.37 15.17
CA ASP A 120 -49.51 -18.44 16.61
C ASP A 120 -48.27 -19.19 17.13
N ARG A 121 -47.61 -18.47 18.06
CA ARG A 121 -46.47 -18.77 18.95
C ARG A 121 -46.86 -19.87 19.98
N PRO A 122 -46.07 -20.20 21.05
CA PRO A 122 -44.66 -19.92 21.39
C PRO A 122 -43.87 -21.15 21.91
N ALA A 123 -42.58 -20.90 22.16
CA ALA A 123 -41.64 -21.48 23.14
C ALA A 123 -42.07 -22.62 24.08
N ALA A 124 -41.19 -23.63 24.21
CA ALA A 124 -40.75 -24.15 25.51
C ALA A 124 -39.45 -24.94 25.38
N ALA A 125 -38.58 -24.75 26.38
CA ALA A 125 -37.37 -25.49 26.62
C ALA A 125 -37.66 -26.92 27.14
N SER A 126 -36.74 -27.86 26.92
CA SER A 126 -36.44 -28.89 27.91
C SER A 126 -35.07 -29.48 27.66
N ALA A 127 -34.28 -29.48 28.73
CA ALA A 127 -33.03 -30.20 28.83
C ALA A 127 -33.28 -31.69 29.11
N ALA A 128 -32.22 -32.48 28.85
CA ALA A 128 -31.61 -33.44 29.77
C ALA A 128 -31.70 -34.95 29.45
N HIS A 129 -30.51 -35.55 29.62
CA HIS A 129 -30.16 -36.94 29.98
C HIS A 129 -30.19 -38.07 28.94
N GLY A 130 -29.04 -38.75 28.85
CA GLY A 130 -28.87 -40.09 28.29
C GLY A 130 -27.41 -40.45 28.08
N ALA A 131 -26.77 -40.99 29.12
CA ALA A 131 -25.39 -41.50 29.12
C ALA A 131 -25.30 -42.98 28.69
N VAL A 132 -24.06 -43.51 28.74
CA VAL A 132 -23.59 -44.92 28.64
C VAL A 132 -23.29 -45.41 27.22
N GLY A 133 -22.15 -46.04 26.87
CA GLY A 133 -20.94 -46.54 27.56
C GLY A 133 -19.82 -46.72 26.52
N GLU A 134 -18.54 -46.44 26.84
CA GLU A 134 -17.51 -47.30 27.44
C GLU A 134 -16.84 -48.35 26.50
N LEU A 135 -15.53 -48.50 26.71
CA LEU A 135 -14.55 -49.49 26.21
C LEU A 135 -13.83 -49.26 24.86
N LEU A 136 -12.56 -48.84 24.93
CA LEU A 136 -11.42 -49.77 24.76
C LEU A 136 -10.10 -49.15 25.26
N LYS A 137 -9.30 -49.99 25.92
CA LYS A 137 -8.10 -49.67 26.71
C LYS A 137 -6.79 -49.98 25.94
N THR A 138 -5.80 -49.10 26.15
CA THR A 138 -4.34 -49.34 26.33
C THR A 138 -3.46 -49.73 25.11
N PRO A 139 -2.12 -49.54 25.15
CA PRO A 139 -1.26 -49.22 26.31
C PRO A 139 -0.25 -48.05 26.18
N HIS A 140 0.20 -47.67 27.37
CA HIS A 140 1.17 -46.66 27.75
C HIS A 140 2.63 -47.17 27.62
N LYS A 141 3.58 -46.26 27.36
CA LYS A 141 5.01 -46.38 27.74
C LYS A 141 5.52 -44.99 28.20
N PRO A 142 6.59 -44.93 29.02
CA PRO A 142 6.60 -44.06 30.19
C PRO A 142 7.48 -42.81 30.04
N GLY A 143 7.05 -41.77 30.75
CA GLY A 143 7.86 -40.99 31.70
C GLY A 143 9.12 -40.30 31.16
N ARG A 144 9.01 -39.00 30.90
CA ARG A 144 10.11 -38.06 31.13
C ARG A 144 9.60 -36.88 31.95
N GLU A 145 10.32 -36.64 33.03
CA GLU A 145 10.01 -35.72 34.12
C GLU A 145 9.80 -34.28 33.63
N THR A 146 8.77 -33.66 34.20
CA THR A 146 8.44 -32.25 34.09
C THR A 146 9.31 -31.43 35.04
N THR A 147 10.22 -30.63 34.51
CA THR A 147 10.74 -29.47 35.24
C THR A 147 9.78 -28.29 35.05
N ALA A 148 9.41 -27.67 36.16
CA ALA A 148 8.46 -26.57 36.26
C ALA A 148 8.79 -25.41 35.30
N ALA A 149 7.79 -24.99 34.53
CA ALA A 149 7.81 -23.75 33.76
C ALA A 149 7.63 -22.57 34.71
N ALA A 150 8.66 -21.74 34.83
CA ALA A 150 8.57 -20.41 35.40
C ALA A 150 7.69 -19.53 34.49
N LYS A 151 6.92 -18.63 35.11
CA LYS A 151 6.16 -17.57 34.42
C LYS A 151 7.14 -16.75 33.56
N PRO A 152 6.78 -16.36 32.32
CA PRO A 152 7.59 -15.41 31.59
C PRO A 152 7.44 -14.04 32.25
N ASP A 153 8.56 -13.53 32.75
CA ASP A 153 8.71 -12.15 33.20
C ASP A 153 8.37 -11.18 32.06
N ALA A 154 7.85 -10.02 32.45
CA ALA A 154 7.57 -8.91 31.54
C ALA A 154 8.81 -8.58 30.69
N PRO A 155 8.63 -8.21 29.40
CA PRO A 155 9.76 -7.87 28.54
C PRO A 155 10.54 -6.69 29.16
N PRO A 156 11.88 -6.72 29.11
CA PRO A 156 12.70 -5.64 29.62
C PRO A 156 12.40 -4.35 28.85
N GLU A 157 12.27 -3.25 29.58
CA GLU A 157 12.24 -1.91 29.00
C GLU A 157 13.40 -1.77 28.01
N ALA A 158 13.07 -1.38 26.79
CA ALA A 158 14.05 -1.14 25.74
C ALA A 158 15.06 -0.11 26.25
N GLY A 159 16.30 -0.57 26.42
CA GLY A 159 17.43 0.25 26.81
C GLY A 159 17.57 1.45 25.89
N ASP A 160 17.89 2.58 26.51
CA ASP A 160 18.21 3.87 25.95
C ASP A 160 19.51 3.82 25.12
N GLY A 161 19.44 3.17 23.96
CA GLY A 161 20.40 3.36 22.87
C GLY A 161 20.29 4.77 22.31
N SER A 162 20.68 5.77 23.11
CA SER A 162 20.76 7.18 22.78
C SER A 162 21.85 7.40 21.74
N ALA A 163 21.55 7.08 20.48
CA ALA A 163 22.09 7.84 19.38
C ALA A 163 21.49 9.24 19.52
N ALA A 164 22.30 10.17 20.06
CA ALA A 164 21.92 11.55 20.30
C ALA A 164 21.02 12.07 19.17
N HIS A 165 19.74 12.21 19.48
CA HIS A 165 18.76 12.78 18.58
C HIS A 165 19.11 14.26 18.49
N VAL A 166 20.01 14.60 17.55
CA VAL A 166 20.32 15.97 17.20
C VAL A 166 19.03 16.54 16.62
N THR A 167 18.23 17.18 17.48
CA THR A 167 17.15 18.08 17.07
C THR A 167 17.81 19.20 16.30
N ALA A 168 17.91 19.05 14.98
CA ALA A 168 18.43 20.08 14.12
C ALA A 168 17.59 21.36 14.32
N PRO A 169 18.20 22.49 14.67
CA PRO A 169 17.50 23.77 14.78
C PRO A 169 17.29 24.28 13.36
N GLY A 170 16.12 24.02 12.77
CA GLY A 170 15.88 24.46 11.39
C GLY A 170 14.66 23.83 10.76
N GLY A 171 13.49 24.26 11.20
CA GLY A 171 12.22 24.03 10.52
C GLY A 171 11.25 25.00 11.15
N GLY A 172 11.07 26.17 10.54
CA GLY A 172 9.97 27.06 10.94
C GLY A 172 8.72 26.19 10.95
N GLY A 173 8.07 26.08 12.11
CA GLY A 173 7.03 25.08 12.35
C GLY A 173 5.93 25.09 11.28
N LEU A 174 4.99 24.17 11.36
CA LEU A 174 3.90 24.06 10.37
C LEU A 174 2.86 25.19 10.54
N SER A 175 3.30 26.44 10.74
CA SER A 175 2.49 27.63 10.98
C SER A 175 1.61 27.95 9.78
N LYS A 176 2.14 27.85 8.56
CA LYS A 176 1.33 27.97 7.32
C LYS A 176 0.23 26.92 7.26
N LEU A 177 0.47 25.71 7.77
CA LEU A 177 -0.57 24.68 7.79
C LEU A 177 -1.68 25.06 8.76
N LYS A 178 -1.34 25.60 9.93
CA LYS A 178 -2.35 26.11 10.87
C LYS A 178 -3.21 27.18 10.21
N ASP A 179 -2.59 28.15 9.53
CA ASP A 179 -3.31 29.18 8.78
C ASP A 179 -4.20 28.59 7.67
N ALA A 180 -3.70 27.57 6.95
CA ALA A 180 -4.47 26.90 5.92
C ALA A 180 -5.68 26.14 6.48
N ILE A 181 -5.51 25.47 7.63
CA ILE A 181 -6.59 24.79 8.36
C ILE A 181 -7.64 25.80 8.83
N ASP A 182 -7.22 26.91 9.43
CA ASP A 182 -8.13 27.94 9.93
C ASP A 182 -8.90 28.60 8.77
N LYS A 183 -8.24 28.87 7.64
CA LYS A 183 -8.89 29.34 6.40
C LYS A 183 -9.86 28.31 5.82
N ALA A 184 -9.49 27.03 5.79
CA ALA A 184 -10.34 25.96 5.30
C ALA A 184 -11.61 25.86 6.13
N ARG A 185 -11.47 25.89 7.47
CA ARG A 185 -12.58 25.90 8.43
C ARG A 185 -13.48 27.11 8.25
N ALA A 186 -12.91 28.31 8.20
CA ALA A 186 -13.67 29.56 8.06
C ALA A 186 -14.45 29.62 6.73
N ALA A 187 -13.88 29.08 5.65
CA ALA A 187 -14.52 29.04 4.35
C ALA A 187 -15.44 27.82 4.14
N GLY A 188 -15.54 26.90 5.11
CA GLY A 188 -16.31 25.66 4.97
C GLY A 188 -15.83 24.75 3.84
N ARG A 189 -14.55 24.83 3.48
CA ARG A 189 -13.93 24.01 2.41
C ARG A 189 -13.04 22.91 3.01
N PRO A 190 -12.79 21.81 2.29
CA PRO A 190 -11.78 20.85 2.69
C PRO A 190 -10.37 21.47 2.67
N LEU A 191 -9.48 20.89 3.47
CA LEU A 191 -8.03 21.05 3.32
C LEU A 191 -7.58 20.23 2.10
N ASN A 192 -6.85 20.84 1.17
CA ASN A 192 -6.37 20.16 -0.03
C ASN A 192 -4.98 19.57 0.21
N MET A 193 -4.88 18.24 0.16
CA MET A 193 -3.65 17.49 0.39
C MET A 193 -3.24 16.69 -0.85
N VAL A 194 -1.96 16.72 -1.18
CA VAL A 194 -1.38 15.79 -2.18
C VAL A 194 -0.28 15.00 -1.52
N GLN A 195 -0.31 13.68 -1.65
CA GLN A 195 0.80 12.81 -1.26
C GLN A 195 1.42 12.17 -2.52
N ILE A 196 2.73 12.29 -2.66
CA ILE A 196 3.50 11.71 -3.75
C ILE A 196 4.50 10.70 -3.20
N GLY A 197 4.79 9.64 -3.94
CA GLY A 197 5.74 8.64 -3.45
C GLY A 197 5.88 7.39 -4.30
N ASP A 198 6.30 6.31 -3.65
CA ASP A 198 6.54 5.02 -4.27
C ASP A 198 5.37 4.03 -4.06
N SER A 199 5.68 2.73 -3.89
CA SER A 199 4.67 1.67 -3.68
C SER A 199 3.86 1.85 -2.41
N HIS A 200 4.41 2.48 -1.36
CA HIS A 200 3.67 2.74 -0.13
C HIS A 200 2.48 3.69 -0.36
N ILE A 201 2.60 4.58 -1.35
CA ILE A 201 1.58 5.57 -1.70
C ILE A 201 0.66 5.08 -2.82
N ALA A 202 1.16 4.22 -3.72
CA ALA A 202 0.41 3.71 -4.86
C ALA A 202 -0.90 3.00 -4.45
N ALA A 203 -0.87 2.25 -3.35
CA ALA A 203 -2.05 1.57 -2.81
C ALA A 203 -3.08 2.52 -2.17
N GLY A 204 -2.69 3.74 -1.81
CA GLY A 204 -3.56 4.77 -1.22
C GLY A 204 -4.04 4.50 0.20
N ILE A 205 -3.66 3.38 0.82
CA ILE A 205 -4.06 3.02 2.19
C ILE A 205 -3.44 3.98 3.21
N GLU A 206 -2.14 4.25 3.09
CA GLU A 206 -1.44 5.21 3.94
C GLU A 206 -2.02 6.62 3.79
N THR A 207 -2.19 7.10 2.56
CA THR A 207 -2.73 8.44 2.28
C THR A 207 -4.14 8.61 2.82
N SER A 208 -5.00 7.59 2.67
CA SER A 208 -6.34 7.61 3.23
C SER A 208 -6.32 7.67 4.77
N ALA A 209 -5.46 6.86 5.41
CA ALA A 209 -5.30 6.88 6.86
C ALA A 209 -4.80 8.24 7.36
N LEU A 210 -3.82 8.84 6.67
CA LEU A 210 -3.33 10.19 6.96
C LEU A 210 -4.45 11.23 6.82
N ALA A 211 -5.18 11.25 5.70
CA ALA A 211 -6.26 12.21 5.46
C ALA A 211 -7.36 12.10 6.54
N ASN A 212 -7.78 10.88 6.87
CA ASN A 212 -8.75 10.62 7.94
C ASN A 212 -8.21 11.08 9.30
N GLY A 213 -6.95 10.78 9.59
CA GLY A 213 -6.26 11.18 10.81
C GLY A 213 -6.18 12.69 10.97
N LEU A 214 -5.87 13.43 9.90
CA LEU A 214 -5.86 14.90 9.88
C LEU A 214 -7.27 15.45 10.07
N SER A 215 -8.25 14.91 9.34
CA SER A 215 -9.63 15.37 9.40
C SER A 215 -10.19 15.27 10.83
N LYS A 216 -9.98 14.13 11.48
CA LYS A 216 -10.37 13.90 12.88
C LYS A 216 -9.67 14.85 13.85
N ARG A 217 -8.38 15.14 13.62
CA ARG A 217 -7.56 15.94 14.54
C ARG A 217 -7.84 17.43 14.47
N PHE A 218 -8.22 17.93 13.29
CA PHE A 218 -8.42 19.36 13.05
C PHE A 218 -9.89 19.77 12.86
N GLY A 219 -10.80 18.79 12.77
CA GLY A 219 -12.23 19.06 12.58
C GLY A 219 -12.55 19.72 11.25
N VAL A 220 -11.75 19.45 10.21
CA VAL A 220 -11.96 19.92 8.83
C VAL A 220 -11.94 18.72 7.89
N PRO A 221 -12.80 18.65 6.86
CA PRO A 221 -12.65 17.63 5.83
C PRO A 221 -11.30 17.75 5.12
N VAL A 222 -10.75 16.65 4.62
CA VAL A 222 -9.53 16.64 3.81
C VAL A 222 -9.87 16.07 2.45
N ASP A 223 -9.68 16.85 1.39
CA ASP A 223 -9.67 16.36 0.01
C ASP A 223 -8.24 15.98 -0.33
N TYR A 224 -8.03 14.76 -0.80
CA TYR A 224 -6.69 14.23 -1.01
C TYR A 224 -6.49 13.57 -2.36
N LYS A 225 -5.26 13.67 -2.85
CA LYS A 225 -4.74 12.92 -4.01
C LYS A 225 -3.54 12.09 -3.59
N ASN A 226 -3.39 10.91 -4.18
CA ASN A 226 -2.24 10.04 -3.99
C ASN A 226 -1.60 9.73 -5.35
N ASP A 227 -0.36 10.17 -5.54
CA ASP A 227 0.41 9.95 -6.76
C ASP A 227 1.63 9.09 -6.44
N GLY A 228 1.39 7.78 -6.32
CA GLY A 228 2.43 6.77 -6.09
C GLY A 228 2.64 5.85 -7.29
N ILE A 229 3.89 5.44 -7.52
CA ILE A 229 4.28 4.39 -8.48
C ILE A 229 5.15 3.36 -7.78
N ASN A 230 4.84 2.07 -7.93
CA ASN A 230 5.67 1.03 -7.30
C ASN A 230 7.11 1.08 -7.84
N GLY A 231 8.07 0.99 -6.94
CA GLY A 231 9.50 1.01 -7.28
C GLY A 231 10.05 2.39 -7.66
N ALA A 232 9.24 3.46 -7.56
CA ALA A 232 9.72 4.79 -7.90
C ALA A 232 10.76 5.30 -6.91
N HIS A 233 11.70 6.05 -7.46
CA HIS A 233 12.70 6.83 -6.75
C HIS A 233 12.28 8.30 -6.76
N SER A 234 12.85 9.10 -5.88
CA SER A 234 12.64 10.55 -5.89
C SER A 234 13.07 11.20 -7.22
N GLY A 235 14.12 10.68 -7.86
CA GLY A 235 14.57 11.11 -9.19
C GLY A 235 13.52 10.88 -10.29
N ASP A 236 12.64 9.89 -10.16
CA ASP A 236 11.57 9.64 -11.14
C ASP A 236 10.52 10.77 -11.14
N ALA A 237 10.35 11.47 -10.02
CA ALA A 237 9.51 12.67 -9.96
C ALA A 237 10.09 13.85 -10.75
N LEU A 238 11.41 13.90 -10.93
CA LEU A 238 12.09 14.91 -11.76
C LEU A 238 11.98 14.59 -13.25
N THR A 239 12.06 13.31 -13.62
CA THR A 239 11.99 12.88 -15.02
C THR A 239 10.55 12.72 -15.52
N ASN A 240 9.60 12.47 -14.61
CA ASN A 240 8.17 12.35 -14.91
C ASN A 240 7.28 13.30 -14.06
N PRO A 241 7.50 14.63 -14.13
CA PRO A 241 6.72 15.58 -13.35
C PRO A 241 5.25 15.65 -13.78
N GLY A 242 4.92 15.20 -14.99
CA GLY A 242 3.55 15.12 -15.49
C GLY A 242 2.70 14.06 -14.78
N PHE A 243 3.33 13.09 -14.11
CA PHE A 243 2.62 12.15 -13.24
C PHE A 243 2.60 12.62 -11.79
N PHE A 244 3.78 12.88 -11.22
CA PHE A 244 3.94 13.11 -9.78
C PHE A 244 3.50 14.50 -9.33
N LEU A 245 3.59 15.50 -10.19
CA LEU A 245 3.32 16.89 -9.83
C LEU A 245 2.07 17.44 -10.52
N LYS A 246 1.19 16.56 -11.01
CA LYS A 246 0.00 16.95 -11.80
C LYS A 246 -1.09 17.58 -10.95
N ASP A 247 -1.26 17.07 -9.73
CA ASP A 247 -2.31 17.49 -8.80
C ASP A 247 -1.83 18.58 -7.82
N ILE A 248 -0.55 18.95 -7.90
CA ILE A 248 0.06 20.00 -7.09
C ILE A 248 -0.09 21.35 -7.80
N ASP A 249 -0.81 22.27 -7.17
CA ASP A 249 -1.07 23.61 -7.68
C ASP A 249 -1.12 24.68 -6.57
N LYS A 250 -1.49 25.92 -6.94
CA LYS A 250 -1.57 27.06 -6.01
C LYS A 250 -2.65 26.92 -4.93
N LYS A 251 -3.59 26.00 -5.07
CA LYS A 251 -4.67 25.71 -4.11
C LYS A 251 -4.32 24.57 -3.16
N THR A 252 -3.21 23.88 -3.39
CA THR A 252 -2.72 22.83 -2.50
C THR A 252 -2.29 23.45 -1.17
N ASP A 253 -2.81 22.92 -0.05
CA ASP A 253 -2.53 23.41 1.30
C ASP A 253 -1.39 22.59 1.96
N LEU A 254 -1.31 21.30 1.64
CA LEU A 254 -0.33 20.35 2.19
C LEU A 254 0.19 19.43 1.08
N VAL A 255 1.52 19.32 0.97
CA VAL A 255 2.19 18.31 0.14
C VAL A 255 2.98 17.37 1.04
N VAL A 256 2.76 16.08 0.89
CA VAL A 256 3.50 15.03 1.59
C VAL A 256 4.36 14.28 0.58
N VAL A 257 5.67 14.19 0.85
CA VAL A 257 6.65 13.58 -0.06
C VAL A 257 7.23 12.34 0.61
N SER A 258 6.86 11.16 0.09
CA SER A 258 7.20 9.84 0.66
C SER A 258 7.99 9.01 -0.35
N PHE A 259 9.30 9.22 -0.41
CA PHE A 259 10.25 8.40 -1.19
C PHE A 259 11.40 7.94 -0.28
N GLY A 260 12.27 7.07 -0.79
CA GLY A 260 13.57 6.80 -0.17
C GLY A 260 13.90 5.32 -0.03
N SER A 261 12.91 4.43 0.07
CA SER A 261 13.15 3.00 0.24
C SER A 261 13.84 2.43 -1.01
N ASN A 262 13.36 2.80 -2.20
CA ASN A 262 14.02 2.43 -3.45
C ASN A 262 15.31 3.22 -3.68
N ASP A 263 15.34 4.52 -3.35
CA ASP A 263 16.55 5.36 -3.46
C ASP A 263 17.72 4.77 -2.67
N ALA A 264 17.45 4.20 -1.49
CA ALA A 264 18.44 3.52 -0.66
C ALA A 264 19.12 2.31 -1.33
N THR A 265 18.57 1.83 -2.46
CA THR A 265 19.15 0.72 -3.24
C THR A 265 20.02 1.18 -4.41
N VAL A 266 19.84 2.40 -4.91
CA VAL A 266 20.47 2.88 -6.16
C VAL A 266 21.31 4.14 -6.01
N GLN A 267 20.93 5.07 -5.12
CA GLN A 267 21.54 6.39 -5.03
C GLN A 267 21.54 6.89 -3.58
N ALA A 268 22.72 7.28 -3.10
CA ALA A 268 22.88 7.76 -1.74
C ALA A 268 23.84 8.96 -1.68
N GLY A 269 23.79 9.71 -0.58
CA GLY A 269 24.70 10.82 -0.33
C GLY A 269 24.37 12.07 -1.16
N LYS A 270 25.39 12.88 -1.48
CA LYS A 270 25.18 14.24 -1.98
C LYS A 270 24.43 14.34 -3.32
N ALA A 271 24.61 13.37 -4.22
CA ALA A 271 23.89 13.36 -5.50
C ALA A 271 22.38 13.19 -5.26
N TYR A 272 22.01 12.23 -4.42
CA TYR A 272 20.62 12.05 -3.98
C TYR A 272 20.06 13.33 -3.36
N ARG A 273 20.83 13.99 -2.48
CA ARG A 273 20.42 15.25 -1.85
C ARG A 273 20.08 16.33 -2.88
N GLN A 274 20.92 16.50 -3.90
CA GLN A 274 20.72 17.52 -4.93
C GLN A 274 19.44 17.27 -5.74
N ASP A 275 19.18 16.02 -6.11
CA ASP A 275 17.96 15.63 -6.83
C ASP A 275 16.73 15.86 -5.94
N TYR A 276 16.82 15.48 -4.66
CA TYR A 276 15.74 15.68 -3.70
C TYR A 276 15.46 17.17 -3.45
N GLU A 277 16.47 18.01 -3.26
CA GLU A 277 16.33 19.47 -3.15
C GLU A 277 15.69 20.08 -4.40
N LYS A 278 16.06 19.59 -5.60
CA LYS A 278 15.41 20.01 -6.84
C LYS A 278 13.92 19.65 -6.86
N LEU A 279 13.56 18.43 -6.43
CA LEU A 279 12.16 18.00 -6.35
C LEU A 279 11.35 18.91 -5.42
N LEU A 280 11.89 19.19 -4.22
CA LEU A 280 11.22 20.08 -3.27
C LEU A 280 11.07 21.51 -3.82
N SER A 281 12.05 22.00 -4.58
CA SER A 281 11.99 23.29 -5.28
C SER A 281 10.89 23.33 -6.36
N ASP A 282 10.77 22.27 -7.16
CA ASP A 282 9.74 22.14 -8.21
C ASP A 282 8.33 22.11 -7.57
N ILE A 283 8.16 21.39 -6.45
CA ILE A 283 6.92 21.40 -5.66
C ILE A 283 6.61 22.81 -5.14
N ARG A 284 7.60 23.47 -4.53
CA ARG A 284 7.42 24.82 -3.95
C ARG A 284 7.03 25.85 -5.01
N THR A 285 7.53 25.72 -6.24
CA THR A 285 7.17 26.60 -7.35
C THR A 285 5.70 26.42 -7.75
N LYS A 286 5.19 25.18 -7.76
CA LYS A 286 3.77 24.90 -8.07
C LYS A 286 2.82 25.27 -6.94
N ALA A 287 3.22 25.00 -5.70
CA ALA A 287 2.43 25.24 -4.49
C ALA A 287 3.18 26.17 -3.50
N PRO A 288 3.32 27.47 -3.82
CA PRO A 288 4.12 28.40 -3.01
C PRO A 288 3.61 28.60 -1.58
N ASN A 289 2.33 28.31 -1.34
CA ASN A 289 1.67 28.47 -0.04
C ASN A 289 1.50 27.14 0.73
N ALA A 290 1.79 26.00 0.10
CA ALA A 290 1.61 24.71 0.76
C ALA A 290 2.61 24.51 1.89
N THR A 291 2.20 23.79 2.92
CA THR A 291 3.16 23.19 3.85
C THR A 291 3.71 21.91 3.24
N LEU A 292 5.01 21.65 3.40
CA LEU A 292 5.65 20.44 2.90
C LEU A 292 6.01 19.52 4.07
N VAL A 293 5.64 18.25 4.00
CA VAL A 293 6.07 17.24 4.98
C VAL A 293 6.80 16.14 4.23
N MET A 294 8.09 16.01 4.51
CA MET A 294 8.90 14.92 3.98
C MET A 294 8.81 13.75 4.93
N VAL A 295 8.49 12.58 4.39
CA VAL A 295 8.34 11.35 5.13
C VAL A 295 9.54 10.48 4.81
N GLY A 296 10.33 10.18 5.83
CA GLY A 296 11.50 9.33 5.72
C GLY A 296 11.14 7.90 5.30
N PRO A 297 12.05 7.21 4.62
CA PRO A 297 11.82 5.83 4.22
C PRO A 297 11.65 4.93 5.44
N THR A 298 10.84 3.89 5.27
CA THR A 298 10.71 2.86 6.30
C THR A 298 11.93 1.96 6.28
N ASP A 299 12.15 1.24 7.38
CA ASP A 299 13.05 0.09 7.33
C ASP A 299 12.46 -1.01 6.44
N GLY A 300 13.31 -1.88 5.90
CA GLY A 300 12.90 -2.84 4.89
C GLY A 300 14.02 -3.82 4.52
N ALA A 301 13.64 -4.88 3.82
CA ALA A 301 14.57 -5.83 3.22
C ALA A 301 14.46 -5.80 1.70
N TYR A 302 15.56 -6.14 1.03
CA TYR A 302 15.53 -6.40 -0.41
C TYR A 302 14.54 -7.53 -0.71
N TRP A 303 13.71 -7.34 -1.74
CA TRP A 303 12.80 -8.37 -2.21
C TRP A 303 13.56 -9.68 -2.50
N GLY A 304 13.06 -10.81 -1.97
CA GLY A 304 13.71 -12.12 -2.10
C GLY A 304 14.95 -12.33 -1.20
N HIS A 305 15.34 -11.33 -0.41
CA HIS A 305 16.45 -11.40 0.54
C HIS A 305 16.04 -10.92 1.94
N PRO A 306 15.07 -11.60 2.59
CA PRO A 306 14.64 -11.25 3.93
C PRO A 306 15.82 -11.25 4.90
N GLY A 307 16.00 -10.15 5.64
CA GLY A 307 17.10 -9.96 6.59
C GLY A 307 18.31 -9.19 6.05
N LYS A 308 18.33 -8.82 4.76
CA LYS A 308 19.32 -7.88 4.23
C LYS A 308 18.74 -6.47 4.23
N GLU A 309 19.16 -5.67 5.21
CA GLU A 309 18.78 -4.26 5.34
C GLU A 309 19.17 -3.44 4.11
N LEU A 310 18.41 -2.37 3.86
CA LEU A 310 18.68 -1.40 2.81
C LEU A 310 19.92 -0.57 3.19
N ALA A 311 21.11 -0.94 2.69
CA ALA A 311 22.37 -0.35 3.11
C ALA A 311 22.46 1.19 2.92
N GLY A 312 21.71 1.76 1.97
CA GLY A 312 21.66 3.20 1.72
C GLY A 312 20.73 3.99 2.66
N LEU A 313 19.94 3.33 3.51
CA LEU A 313 18.81 3.94 4.23
C LEU A 313 19.25 5.07 5.16
N ASP A 314 20.34 4.88 5.92
CA ASP A 314 20.89 5.91 6.79
C ASP A 314 21.38 7.13 6.03
N SER A 315 21.97 6.89 4.85
CA SER A 315 22.44 7.95 3.98
C SER A 315 21.27 8.75 3.42
N VAL A 316 20.28 8.07 2.82
CA VAL A 316 19.06 8.69 2.31
C VAL A 316 18.33 9.48 3.40
N THR A 317 18.12 8.89 4.58
CA THR A 317 17.46 9.53 5.73
C THR A 317 18.19 10.82 6.13
N ARG A 318 19.52 10.77 6.26
CA ARG A 318 20.34 11.93 6.61
C ARG A 318 20.21 13.04 5.56
N GLU A 319 20.29 12.68 4.27
CA GLU A 319 20.24 13.66 3.19
C GLU A 319 18.83 14.25 2.99
N GLN A 320 17.76 13.47 3.14
CA GLN A 320 16.38 13.99 3.12
C GLN A 320 16.13 14.99 4.25
N ARG A 321 16.60 14.66 5.47
CA ARG A 321 16.51 15.58 6.61
C ARG A 321 17.28 16.87 6.36
N ALA A 322 18.48 16.77 5.78
CA ALA A 322 19.28 17.93 5.42
C ALA A 322 18.59 18.79 4.36
N ALA A 323 18.00 18.18 3.32
CA ALA A 323 17.22 18.88 2.30
C ALA A 323 15.99 19.56 2.91
N ALA A 324 15.24 18.87 3.78
CA ALA A 324 14.07 19.41 4.47
C ALA A 324 14.38 20.69 5.25
N ALA A 325 15.50 20.71 5.98
CA ALA A 325 15.91 21.87 6.75
C ALA A 325 16.19 23.12 5.89
N THR A 326 16.36 22.98 4.58
CA THR A 326 16.57 24.12 3.66
C THR A 326 15.27 24.68 3.07
N VAL A 327 14.14 23.98 3.23
CA VAL A 327 12.88 24.35 2.61
C VAL A 327 11.98 25.08 3.63
N PRO A 328 11.56 26.32 3.35
CA PRO A 328 10.65 27.04 4.24
C PRO A 328 9.33 26.29 4.43
N ASP A 329 8.74 26.42 5.63
CA ASP A 329 7.43 25.84 5.99
C ASP A 329 7.37 24.35 5.67
N SER A 330 8.43 23.65 6.07
CA SER A 330 8.53 22.22 5.90
C SER A 330 9.07 21.54 7.15
N ASP A 331 8.77 20.25 7.28
CA ASP A 331 9.27 19.42 8.37
C ASP A 331 9.53 17.99 7.88
N TYR A 332 10.31 17.24 8.66
CA TYR A 332 10.71 15.88 8.34
C TYR A 332 10.17 14.91 9.38
N PHE A 333 9.37 13.94 8.93
CA PHE A 333 8.88 12.85 9.74
C PHE A 333 9.71 11.59 9.51
N ASP A 334 10.47 11.18 10.53
CA ASP A 334 11.28 9.96 10.50
C ASP A 334 10.41 8.76 10.89
N ILE A 335 9.91 7.99 9.90
CA ILE A 335 9.10 6.79 10.17
C ILE A 335 9.89 5.79 11.00
N ARG A 336 11.16 5.56 10.68
CA ARG A 336 11.99 4.55 11.36
C ARG A 336 12.23 4.93 12.82
N ALA A 337 12.48 6.20 13.12
CA ALA A 337 12.57 6.66 14.50
C ALA A 337 11.22 6.51 15.24
N LYS A 338 10.09 6.59 14.53
CA LYS A 338 8.76 6.48 15.13
C LYS A 338 8.31 5.03 15.36
N LEU A 339 8.54 4.14 14.39
CA LEU A 339 8.00 2.78 14.37
C LEU A 339 9.05 1.70 14.67
N GLY A 340 10.33 2.06 14.66
CA GLY A 340 11.44 1.16 14.92
C GLY A 340 11.97 0.46 13.67
N THR A 341 12.76 -0.58 13.92
CA THR A 341 13.37 -1.43 12.89
C THR A 341 12.34 -2.36 12.26
N ILE A 342 12.72 -2.96 11.14
CA ILE A 342 11.89 -3.96 10.46
C ILE A 342 11.45 -5.09 11.40
N ASN A 343 12.33 -5.58 12.28
CA ASN A 343 12.00 -6.67 13.20
C ASN A 343 10.96 -6.24 14.25
N GLN A 344 11.00 -4.98 14.70
CA GLN A 344 10.00 -4.41 15.60
C GLN A 344 8.65 -4.26 14.87
N MET A 345 8.66 -3.72 13.65
CA MET A 345 7.42 -3.60 12.86
C MET A 345 6.79 -4.97 12.54
N ARG A 346 7.60 -5.99 12.28
CA ARG A 346 7.13 -7.38 12.11
C ARG A 346 6.55 -7.97 13.39
N SER A 347 7.19 -7.77 14.55
CA SER A 347 6.68 -8.31 15.81
C SER A 347 5.33 -7.69 16.20
N HIS A 348 5.05 -6.48 15.70
CA HIS A 348 3.73 -5.83 15.82
C HIS A 348 2.71 -6.25 14.74
N GLY A 349 3.09 -7.09 13.77
CA GLY A 349 2.22 -7.50 12.67
C GLY A 349 1.93 -6.38 11.64
N TRP A 350 2.80 -5.37 11.57
CA TRP A 350 2.61 -4.23 10.66
C TRP A 350 3.18 -4.49 9.27
N MET A 351 4.20 -5.34 9.15
CA MET A 351 4.80 -5.72 7.87
C MET A 351 4.08 -6.93 7.27
N ASP A 352 4.02 -7.00 5.94
CA ASP A 352 3.64 -8.23 5.25
C ASP A 352 4.83 -9.21 5.13
N ASP A 353 4.61 -10.35 4.48
CA ASP A 353 5.62 -11.39 4.33
C ASP A 353 6.80 -10.97 3.44
N SER A 354 6.63 -9.92 2.61
CA SER A 354 7.71 -9.39 1.76
C SER A 354 8.80 -8.70 2.56
N ASN A 355 8.53 -8.30 3.81
CA ASN A 355 9.46 -7.52 4.64
C ASN A 355 9.86 -6.19 3.98
N LEU A 356 9.00 -5.65 3.12
CA LEU A 356 9.16 -4.34 2.51
C LEU A 356 7.85 -3.56 2.61
N HIS A 357 6.73 -4.19 2.28
CA HIS A 357 5.41 -3.57 2.38
C HIS A 357 4.73 -3.84 3.72
N PHE A 358 3.68 -3.07 3.97
CA PHE A 358 2.90 -3.14 5.20
C PHE A 358 1.59 -3.88 4.98
N THR A 359 1.09 -4.52 6.04
CA THR A 359 -0.31 -4.91 6.12
C THR A 359 -1.19 -3.65 6.09
N LYS A 360 -2.49 -3.82 5.82
CA LYS A 360 -3.45 -2.71 5.93
C LYS A 360 -3.37 -2.01 7.29
N GLY A 361 -3.21 -2.78 8.37
CA GLY A 361 -3.04 -2.24 9.72
C GLY A 361 -1.74 -1.45 9.89
N GLY A 362 -0.64 -1.92 9.32
CA GLY A 362 0.63 -1.20 9.32
C GLY A 362 0.56 0.15 8.61
N TYR A 363 -0.04 0.19 7.41
CA TYR A 363 -0.26 1.45 6.69
C TYR A 363 -1.16 2.43 7.45
N GLN A 364 -2.16 1.93 8.16
CA GLN A 364 -3.00 2.76 9.04
C GLN A 364 -2.19 3.38 10.17
N VAL A 365 -1.31 2.61 10.82
CA VAL A 365 -0.41 3.11 11.88
C VAL A 365 0.54 4.18 11.36
N ILE A 366 1.11 4.01 10.17
CA ILE A 366 1.97 5.02 9.53
C ILE A 366 1.19 6.30 9.29
N GLY A 367 0.06 6.23 8.57
CA GLY A 367 -0.76 7.40 8.25
C GLY A 367 -1.23 8.16 9.49
N ASP A 368 -1.68 7.45 10.53
CA ASP A 368 -2.08 8.07 11.80
C ASP A 368 -0.89 8.70 12.55
N SER A 369 0.30 8.11 12.45
CA SER A 369 1.51 8.66 13.07
C SER A 369 1.97 9.94 12.39
N ILE A 370 1.90 10.01 11.06
CA ILE A 370 2.16 11.23 10.29
C ILE A 370 1.12 12.30 10.67
N ALA A 371 -0.17 11.95 10.73
CA ALA A 371 -1.23 12.88 11.12
C ALA A 371 -1.02 13.44 12.54
N GLN A 372 -0.56 12.60 13.47
CA GLN A 372 -0.24 13.00 14.83
C GLN A 372 0.97 13.95 14.86
N PHE A 373 2.04 13.61 14.15
CA PHE A 373 3.21 14.48 14.01
C PHE A 373 2.83 15.87 13.49
N ILE A 374 2.03 15.92 12.42
CA ILE A 374 1.55 17.17 11.84
C ILE A 374 0.75 17.99 12.87
N LYS A 375 -0.16 17.34 13.61
CA LYS A 375 -0.93 18.00 14.68
C LYS A 375 -0.02 18.61 15.74
N ASP A 376 1.05 17.92 16.12
CA ASP A 376 1.93 18.39 17.18
C ASP A 376 2.81 19.56 16.73
N LYS A 377 3.14 19.65 15.43
CA LYS A 377 3.93 20.73 14.85
C LYS A 377 3.12 21.94 14.34
N ALA A 378 1.80 21.78 14.14
CA ALA A 378 0.90 22.85 13.68
C ALA A 378 0.22 23.62 14.83
N ARG A 379 0.74 23.55 16.05
CA ARG A 379 0.17 24.19 17.24
C ARG A 379 0.52 25.66 17.36
#